data_AF-A0A5A9ZSN2-F1
#
_entry.id   AF-A0A5A9ZSN2-F1
#
_cell.length_a   1.000
_cell.length_b   1.000
_cell.length_c   1.000
_cell.angle_alpha   90.00
_cell.angle_beta   90.00
_cell.angle_gamma   90.00
#
_symmetry.space_group_name_H-M   'P 1'
#
loop_
_entity.id
_entity.type
_entity.pdbx_description
1 polymer ?
#
loop_
_entity_poly.entity_id
_entity_poly.type
_entity_poly.pdbx_seq_one_letter_code
_entity_poly.pdbx_strand_id
1 'polypeptide(L)'
;MTRRFRGESHHKVDAKGRVSIPASFRRVLEAGDPDWTEGLNPNLVIVYGDHRRKFLECYTIEAIDEVDRKIDKLPRGSKERKILQRLYHGQSLPTNVDETGRLVLPAKLREKIGLENEAFFIAAGDTFQIWKPETYDQEEMAETEAWLDEQPEDFDPLIFLDKARGEE
;
A
#
# COMPACT_ATOMS: atom_id res chain seq x y z
N MET A 1 -6.76 16.72 -10.87
CA MET A 1 -6.70 15.31 -11.34
C MET A 1 -6.06 14.51 -10.23
N THR A 2 -6.79 13.59 -9.60
CA THR A 2 -6.24 12.68 -8.59
C THR A 2 -5.17 11.81 -9.26
N ARG A 3 -3.91 11.98 -8.87
CA ARG A 3 -2.83 11.09 -9.34
C ARG A 3 -3.01 9.74 -8.65
N ARG A 4 -2.84 8.65 -9.40
CA ARG A 4 -2.87 7.29 -8.86
C ARG A 4 -1.48 6.67 -8.98
N PHE A 5 -1.14 5.76 -8.08
CA PHE A 5 0.06 4.95 -8.23
C PHE A 5 -0.06 4.06 -9.48
N ARG A 6 1.03 3.91 -10.22
CA ARG A 6 1.08 3.09 -11.45
C ARG A 6 2.47 2.46 -11.63
N GLY A 7 2.47 1.17 -11.91
CA GLY A 7 3.67 0.39 -12.17
C GLY A 7 4.26 -0.28 -10.93
N GLU A 8 5.40 -0.93 -11.14
CA GLU A 8 6.15 -1.68 -10.14
C GLU A 8 7.65 -1.42 -10.28
N SER A 9 8.44 -1.74 -9.25
CA SER A 9 9.90 -1.60 -9.29
C SER A 9 10.62 -2.25 -8.11
N HIS A 10 11.88 -2.65 -8.33
CA HIS A 10 12.76 -3.17 -7.29
C HIS A 10 13.71 -2.08 -6.78
N HIS A 11 13.89 -2.01 -5.46
CA HIS A 11 14.78 -1.04 -4.82
C HIS A 11 15.60 -1.69 -3.72
N LYS A 12 16.90 -1.38 -3.69
CA LYS A 12 17.78 -1.85 -2.62
C LYS A 12 17.42 -1.18 -1.29
N VAL A 13 17.46 -1.97 -0.22
CA VAL A 13 17.36 -1.51 1.16
C VAL A 13 18.77 -1.28 1.69
N ASP A 14 19.06 -0.07 2.15
CA ASP A 14 20.38 0.23 2.69
C ASP A 14 20.55 -0.28 4.14
N ALA A 15 21.78 -0.25 4.66
CA ALA A 15 22.11 -0.73 6.01
C ALA A 15 21.35 0.01 7.13
N LYS A 16 20.77 1.19 6.86
CA LYS A 16 19.95 1.96 7.80
C LYS A 16 18.45 1.65 7.63
N GLY A 17 18.09 0.72 6.76
CA GLY A 17 16.70 0.38 6.43
C GLY A 17 16.04 1.40 5.51
N ARG A 18 16.79 2.25 4.80
CA ARG A 18 16.21 3.21 3.85
C ARG A 18 16.05 2.57 2.49
N VAL A 19 14.92 2.87 1.85
CA VAL A 19 14.57 2.40 0.51
C VAL A 19 14.13 3.59 -0.34
N SER A 20 14.55 3.63 -1.61
CA SER A 20 14.17 4.71 -2.51
C SER A 20 12.73 4.53 -2.98
N ILE A 21 11.94 5.60 -2.97
CA ILE A 21 10.59 5.58 -3.54
C ILE A 21 10.66 5.97 -5.01
N PRO A 22 9.99 5.24 -5.92
CA PRO A 22 9.86 5.62 -7.33
C PRO A 22 9.44 7.08 -7.51
N ALA A 23 10.06 7.81 -8.44
CA ALA A 23 9.73 9.21 -8.67
C ALA A 23 8.25 9.43 -9.04
N SER A 24 7.63 8.48 -9.75
CA SER A 24 6.20 8.49 -10.04
C SER A 24 5.34 8.38 -8.78
N PHE A 25 5.75 7.59 -7.80
CA PHE A 25 5.02 7.39 -6.55
C PHE A 25 5.19 8.60 -5.63
N ARG A 26 6.39 9.19 -5.57
CA ARG A 26 6.61 10.44 -4.82
C ARG A 26 5.66 11.56 -5.26
N ARG A 27 5.47 11.71 -6.57
CA ARG A 27 4.51 12.66 -7.16
C ARG A 27 3.05 12.41 -6.79
N VAL A 28 2.68 11.17 -6.45
CA VAL A 28 1.34 10.81 -5.98
C VAL A 28 1.23 11.13 -4.50
N LEU A 29 2.25 10.82 -3.70
CA LEU A 29 2.31 11.17 -2.27
C LEU A 29 2.22 12.67 -2.05
N GLU A 30 2.99 13.48 -2.79
CA GLU A 30 2.92 14.95 -2.77
C GLU A 30 1.51 15.46 -3.10
N ALA A 31 0.84 14.84 -4.07
CA ALA A 31 -0.49 15.26 -4.50
C ALA A 31 -1.62 14.81 -3.56
N GLY A 32 -1.38 13.76 -2.77
CA GLY A 32 -2.34 13.18 -1.82
C GLY A 32 -2.04 13.52 -0.36
N ASP A 33 -1.18 14.52 -0.11
CA ASP A 33 -0.90 15.08 1.20
C ASP A 33 -1.42 16.53 1.24
N PRO A 34 -2.55 16.81 1.91
CA PRO A 34 -3.15 18.14 1.97
C PRO A 34 -2.25 19.20 2.61
N ASP A 35 -1.33 18.78 3.48
CA ASP A 35 -0.40 19.67 4.18
C ASP A 35 0.91 19.87 3.40
N TRP A 36 1.08 19.18 2.27
CA TRP A 36 2.29 19.27 1.47
C TRP A 36 2.35 20.58 0.67
N THR A 37 3.53 21.17 0.67
CA THR A 37 3.90 22.30 -0.18
C THR A 37 5.32 22.11 -0.71
N GLU A 38 5.67 22.85 -1.77
CA GLU A 38 6.99 22.71 -2.39
C GLU A 38 8.13 22.90 -1.37
N GLY A 39 9.05 21.93 -1.33
CA GLY A 39 10.17 21.90 -0.38
C GLY A 39 9.88 21.15 0.94
N LEU A 40 8.64 20.74 1.20
CA LEU A 40 8.31 19.84 2.30
C LEU A 40 8.45 18.37 1.91
N ASN A 41 8.59 17.53 2.92
CA ASN A 41 8.60 16.08 2.79
C ASN A 41 7.16 15.56 2.80
N PRO A 42 6.70 14.84 1.77
CA PRO A 42 5.34 14.32 1.74
C PRO A 42 5.15 13.22 2.79
N ASN A 43 4.01 13.27 3.48
CA ASN A 43 3.64 12.31 4.50
C ASN A 43 2.89 11.12 3.90
N LEU A 44 2.95 9.99 4.61
CA LEU A 44 2.22 8.77 4.29
C LEU A 44 1.97 7.95 5.55
N VAL A 45 1.06 6.99 5.44
CA VAL A 45 0.79 6.02 6.51
C VAL A 45 1.07 4.62 6.00
N ILE A 46 1.92 3.87 6.71
CA ILE A 46 2.18 2.46 6.44
C ILE A 46 1.28 1.61 7.32
N VAL A 47 0.33 0.89 6.72
CA VAL A 47 -0.50 -0.11 7.39
C VAL A 47 0.12 -1.48 7.21
N TYR A 48 0.59 -2.06 8.31
CA TYR A 48 1.30 -3.34 8.28
C TYR A 48 0.42 -4.51 8.72
N GLY A 49 -0.63 -4.28 9.50
CA GLY A 49 -1.59 -5.33 9.88
C GLY A 49 -1.00 -6.49 10.70
N ASP A 50 -1.73 -7.59 10.78
CA ASP A 50 -1.37 -8.78 11.57
C ASP A 50 -0.45 -9.78 10.83
N HIS A 51 -0.16 -10.92 11.44
CA HIS A 51 0.77 -11.94 10.94
C HIS A 51 0.40 -12.56 9.58
N ARG A 52 -0.87 -12.43 9.16
CA ARG A 52 -1.36 -12.92 7.87
C ARG A 52 -0.95 -12.01 6.72
N ARG A 53 -0.79 -10.70 6.97
CA ARG A 53 -0.37 -9.73 5.95
C ARG A 53 1.16 -9.76 5.81
N LYS A 54 1.63 -10.17 4.63
CA LYS A 54 3.05 -10.37 4.26
C LYS A 54 3.71 -9.17 3.57
N PHE A 55 2.99 -8.06 3.47
CA PHE A 55 3.44 -6.83 2.83
C PHE A 55 3.15 -5.61 3.70
N LEU A 56 3.77 -4.49 3.34
CA LEU A 56 3.46 -3.19 3.93
C LEU A 56 2.61 -2.40 2.94
N GLU A 57 1.44 -1.94 3.36
CA GLU A 57 0.56 -1.14 2.51
C GLU A 57 0.75 0.34 2.84
N CYS A 58 1.09 1.15 1.85
CA CYS A 58 1.41 2.56 2.01
C CYS A 58 0.31 3.42 1.40
N TYR A 59 -0.31 4.24 2.25
CA TYR A 59 -1.43 5.12 1.91
C TYR A 59 -0.94 6.56 1.77
N THR A 60 -1.53 7.29 0.79
CA THR A 60 -1.53 8.75 0.86
C THR A 60 -2.33 9.22 2.09
N ILE A 61 -2.13 10.46 2.52
CA ILE A 61 -2.91 11.03 3.63
C ILE A 61 -4.40 11.11 3.24
N GLU A 62 -4.71 11.52 2.01
CA GLU A 62 -6.09 11.52 1.52
C GLU A 62 -6.76 10.14 1.58
N ALA A 63 -6.06 9.07 1.19
CA ALA A 63 -6.62 7.73 1.15
C ALA A 63 -6.86 7.18 2.56
N ILE A 64 -5.91 7.36 3.49
CA ILE A 64 -6.09 6.89 4.88
C ILE A 64 -7.18 7.69 5.59
N ASP A 65 -7.31 8.99 5.33
CA ASP A 65 -8.39 9.83 5.85
C ASP A 65 -9.77 9.36 5.38
N GLU A 66 -9.88 8.89 4.13
CA GLU A 66 -11.12 8.31 3.63
C GLU A 66 -11.50 7.03 4.40
N VAL A 67 -10.51 6.17 4.69
CA VAL A 67 -10.70 4.98 5.53
C VAL A 67 -11.15 5.37 6.93
N ASP A 68 -10.52 6.37 7.54
CA ASP A 68 -10.88 6.84 8.88
C ASP A 68 -12.32 7.37 8.94
N ARG A 69 -12.74 8.15 7.95
CA ARG A 69 -14.14 8.62 7.84
C ARG A 69 -15.13 7.46 7.70
N LYS A 70 -14.76 6.38 7.02
CA LYS A 70 -15.60 5.17 6.92
C LYS A 70 -15.68 4.44 8.26
N ILE A 71 -14.57 4.30 8.98
CA ILE A 71 -14.51 3.68 10.32
C ILE A 71 -15.35 4.48 11.32
N ASP A 72 -15.31 5.82 11.25
CA ASP A 72 -16.01 6.67 12.20
C ASP A 72 -17.53 6.61 12.11
N LYS A 73 -18.06 6.30 10.93
CA LYS A 73 -19.49 6.06 10.68
C LYS A 73 -19.99 4.77 11.32
N LEU A 74 -19.11 3.83 11.69
CA LEU A 74 -19.52 2.58 12.33
C LEU A 74 -19.95 2.82 13.79
N PRO A 75 -20.91 2.05 14.33
CA PRO A 75 -21.34 2.20 15.72
C PRO A 75 -20.16 2.06 16.70
N ARG A 76 -20.04 3.01 17.63
CA ARG A 76 -19.01 2.97 18.68
C ARG A 76 -19.16 1.68 19.50
N GLY A 77 -18.05 0.99 19.72
CA GLY A 77 -18.02 -0.26 20.49
C GLY A 77 -18.37 -1.53 19.70
N SER A 78 -18.85 -1.42 18.46
CA SER A 78 -19.08 -2.57 17.57
C SER A 78 -17.79 -3.36 17.32
N LYS A 79 -17.94 -4.66 17.04
CA LYS A 79 -16.80 -5.55 16.82
C LYS A 79 -16.06 -5.15 15.54
N GLU A 80 -16.79 -4.79 14.51
CA GLU A 80 -16.33 -4.36 13.20
C GLU A 80 -15.47 -3.10 13.34
N ARG A 81 -15.97 -2.07 14.05
CA ARG A 81 -15.21 -0.85 14.32
C ARG A 81 -13.92 -1.14 15.08
N LYS A 82 -13.98 -1.97 16.14
CA LYS A 82 -12.80 -2.33 16.93
C LYS A 82 -11.73 -3.04 16.10
N ILE A 83 -12.12 -3.94 15.20
CA ILE A 83 -11.19 -4.66 14.32
C ILE A 83 -10.53 -3.68 13.35
N LEU A 84 -11.30 -2.79 12.73
CA LEU A 84 -10.76 -1.81 11.78
C LEU A 84 -9.85 -0.79 12.48
N GLN A 85 -10.24 -0.28 13.66
CA GLN A 85 -9.38 0.61 14.46
C GLN A 85 -8.08 -0.08 14.85
N ARG A 86 -8.13 -1.37 15.22
CA ARG A 86 -6.91 -2.13 15.50
C ARG A 86 -5.99 -2.18 14.27
N LEU A 87 -6.54 -2.40 13.08
CA LEU A 87 -5.78 -2.49 11.83
C LEU A 87 -5.21 -1.13 11.40
N TYR A 88 -6.07 -0.13 11.24
CA TYR A 88 -5.70 1.16 10.64
C TYR A 88 -5.13 2.17 11.65
N HIS A 89 -5.46 2.07 12.93
CA HIS A 89 -4.94 2.97 13.98
C HIS A 89 -3.88 2.30 14.85
N GLY A 90 -4.03 1.00 15.13
CA GLY A 90 -3.09 0.26 15.99
C GLY A 90 -1.94 -0.42 15.24
N GLN A 91 -2.17 -0.86 13.99
CA GLN A 91 -1.21 -1.59 13.17
C GLN A 91 -0.77 -0.76 11.96
N SER A 92 -0.57 0.54 12.20
CA SER A 92 -0.08 1.50 11.22
C SER A 92 1.09 2.33 11.77
N LEU A 93 1.80 3.00 10.88
CA LEU A 93 2.93 3.87 11.18
C LEU A 93 2.84 5.12 10.28
N PRO A 94 2.53 6.30 10.84
CA PRO A 94 2.70 7.58 10.16
C PRO A 94 4.19 7.87 9.94
N THR A 95 4.55 8.31 8.75
CA THR A 95 5.94 8.61 8.38
C THR A 95 5.99 9.57 7.19
N ASN A 96 7.18 9.87 6.68
CA ASN A 96 7.39 10.75 5.54
C ASN A 96 8.51 10.24 4.62
N VAL A 97 8.54 10.79 3.42
CA VAL A 97 9.65 10.60 2.47
C VAL A 97 10.71 11.65 2.77
N ASP A 98 11.96 11.22 3.00
CA ASP A 98 13.05 12.15 3.27
C ASP A 98 13.39 13.02 2.04
N GLU A 99 14.24 14.03 2.27
CA GLU A 99 14.69 14.99 1.25
C GLU A 99 15.36 14.33 0.02
N THR A 100 15.85 13.09 0.18
CA THR A 100 16.47 12.31 -0.90
C THR A 100 15.50 11.38 -1.62
N GLY A 101 14.22 11.44 -1.29
CA GLY A 101 13.19 10.60 -1.87
C GLY A 101 13.16 9.18 -1.30
N ARG A 102 13.69 8.97 -0.08
CA ARG A 102 13.76 7.65 0.56
C ARG A 102 12.80 7.55 1.74
N LEU A 103 12.37 6.32 2.00
CA LEU A 103 11.57 5.94 3.15
C LEU A 103 12.45 5.17 4.13
N VAL A 104 12.40 5.50 5.41
CA VAL A 104 13.04 4.70 6.47
C VAL A 104 12.07 3.61 6.91
N LEU A 105 12.38 2.34 6.65
CA LEU A 105 11.62 1.21 7.14
C LEU A 105 12.18 0.74 8.50
N PRO A 106 11.42 0.90 9.61
CA PRO A 106 11.88 0.44 10.91
C PRO A 106 12.15 -1.06 10.92
N ALA A 107 13.09 -1.50 11.76
CA ALA A 107 13.47 -2.91 11.88
C ALA A 107 12.26 -3.83 12.08
N LYS A 108 11.33 -3.44 12.96
CA LYS A 108 10.06 -4.16 13.19
C LYS A 108 9.26 -4.43 11.90
N LEU A 109 9.18 -3.46 10.99
CA LEU A 109 8.42 -3.63 9.75
C LEU A 109 9.18 -4.51 8.75
N ARG A 110 10.50 -4.35 8.67
CA ARG A 110 11.36 -5.19 7.83
C ARG A 110 11.31 -6.65 8.28
N GLU A 111 11.52 -6.90 9.58
CA GLU A 111 11.44 -8.24 10.18
C GLU A 111 10.07 -8.88 9.96
N LYS A 112 8.99 -8.11 10.11
CA LYS A 112 7.61 -8.60 9.92
C LYS A 112 7.38 -9.21 8.53
N ILE A 113 7.91 -8.59 7.48
CA ILE A 113 7.74 -9.05 6.09
C ILE A 113 8.97 -9.81 5.57
N GLY A 114 9.95 -10.08 6.42
CA GLY A 114 11.20 -10.77 6.04
C GLY A 114 12.08 -9.99 5.06
N LEU A 115 11.98 -8.65 5.04
CA LEU A 115 12.69 -7.78 4.12
C LEU A 115 14.18 -7.68 4.50
N GLU A 116 15.05 -8.04 3.57
CA GLU A 116 16.50 -8.03 3.77
C GLU A 116 17.17 -6.93 2.94
N ASN A 117 17.52 -7.23 1.69
CA ASN A 117 18.39 -6.37 0.86
C ASN A 117 17.66 -5.67 -0.28
N GLU A 118 16.50 -6.18 -0.67
CA GLU A 118 15.72 -5.67 -1.79
C GLU A 118 14.24 -5.63 -1.42
N ALA A 119 13.56 -4.58 -1.89
CA ALA A 119 12.15 -4.35 -1.73
C ALA A 119 11.50 -4.23 -3.10
N PHE A 120 10.39 -4.94 -3.27
CA PHE A 120 9.53 -4.84 -4.44
C PHE A 120 8.37 -3.90 -4.14
N PHE A 121 8.18 -2.91 -5.02
CA PHE A 121 7.09 -1.93 -4.94
C PHE A 121 6.10 -2.22 -6.05
N ILE A 122 4.81 -2.24 -5.73
CA ILE A 122 3.74 -2.39 -6.72
C ILE A 122 2.57 -1.46 -6.38
N ALA A 123 2.01 -0.81 -7.40
CA ALA A 123 0.84 0.04 -7.24
C ALA A 123 -0.43 -0.77 -6.99
N ALA A 124 -1.27 -0.31 -6.05
CA ALA A 124 -2.55 -0.95 -5.70
C ALA A 124 -3.67 0.11 -5.60
N GLY A 125 -3.88 0.85 -6.70
CA GLY A 125 -4.91 1.89 -6.77
C GLY A 125 -4.46 3.23 -6.18
N ASP A 126 -5.06 3.61 -5.05
CA ASP A 126 -4.71 4.80 -4.25
C ASP A 126 -3.67 4.50 -3.15
N THR A 127 -3.20 3.25 -3.09
CA THR A 127 -2.07 2.81 -2.27
C THR A 127 -0.97 2.23 -3.14
N PHE A 128 0.17 1.94 -2.51
CA PHE A 128 1.15 1.01 -3.05
C PHE A 128 1.61 0.04 -1.97
N GLN A 129 2.11 -1.12 -2.39
CA GLN A 129 2.57 -2.16 -1.49
C GLN A 129 4.08 -2.28 -1.57
N ILE A 130 4.70 -2.63 -0.44
CA ILE A 130 6.12 -2.99 -0.33
C ILE A 130 6.20 -4.45 0.10
N TRP A 131 6.89 -5.25 -0.71
CA TRP A 131 7.05 -6.68 -0.53
C TRP A 131 8.52 -7.07 -0.42
N LYS A 132 8.75 -8.23 0.20
CA LYS A 132 9.92 -9.05 -0.12
C LYS A 132 9.67 -9.67 -1.51
N PRO A 133 10.56 -9.50 -2.51
CA PRO A 133 10.33 -9.98 -3.87
C PRO A 133 9.93 -11.46 -3.93
N GLU A 134 10.67 -12.33 -3.24
CA GLU A 134 10.41 -13.77 -3.30
C GLU A 134 9.04 -14.15 -2.69
N THR A 135 8.59 -13.40 -1.68
CA THR A 135 7.27 -13.61 -1.08
C THR A 135 6.15 -13.15 -2.00
N TYR A 136 6.36 -12.06 -2.76
CA TYR A 136 5.37 -11.59 -3.73
C TYR A 136 5.17 -12.64 -4.83
N ASP A 137 6.26 -13.16 -5.38
CA ASP A 137 6.23 -14.15 -6.46
C ASP A 137 5.51 -15.44 -6.02
N GLN A 138 5.77 -15.90 -4.80
CA GLN A 138 5.24 -17.17 -4.27
C GLN A 138 3.78 -17.12 -3.84
N GLU A 139 3.30 -15.95 -3.40
CA GLU A 139 1.96 -15.81 -2.82
C GLU A 139 1.03 -15.10 -3.80
N GLU A 140 1.28 -13.83 -4.11
CA GLU A 140 0.37 -13.01 -4.92
C GLU A 140 0.43 -13.34 -6.41
N MET A 141 1.65 -13.41 -6.98
CA MET A 141 1.80 -13.68 -8.39
C MET A 141 1.34 -15.10 -8.72
N ALA A 142 1.75 -16.09 -7.93
CA ALA A 142 1.31 -17.48 -8.10
C ALA A 142 -0.21 -17.66 -7.93
N GLU A 143 -0.84 -17.01 -6.95
CA GLU A 143 -2.31 -17.06 -6.79
C GLU A 143 -3.02 -16.42 -7.99
N THR A 144 -2.52 -15.27 -8.45
CA THR A 144 -3.09 -14.56 -9.61
C THR A 144 -2.95 -15.37 -10.90
N GLU A 145 -1.77 -15.95 -11.15
CA GLU A 145 -1.50 -16.78 -12.33
C GLU A 145 -2.36 -18.06 -12.31
N ALA A 146 -2.42 -18.76 -11.17
CA ALA A 146 -3.25 -19.96 -11.04
C ALA A 146 -4.74 -19.66 -11.29
N TRP A 147 -5.24 -18.52 -10.79
CA TRP A 147 -6.61 -18.10 -11.04
C TRP A 147 -6.86 -17.74 -12.51
N LEU A 148 -5.91 -17.07 -13.18
CA LEU A 148 -5.99 -16.74 -14.60
C LEU A 148 -5.96 -17.99 -15.48
N ASP A 149 -5.16 -19.00 -15.13
CA ASP A 149 -5.08 -20.28 -15.84
C ASP A 149 -6.39 -21.10 -15.74
N GLU A 150 -7.22 -20.85 -14.73
CA GLU A 150 -8.57 -21.43 -14.61
C GLU A 150 -9.61 -20.72 -15.51
N GLN A 151 -9.28 -19.56 -16.09
CA GLN A 151 -10.20 -18.82 -16.95
C GLN A 151 -10.13 -19.30 -18.41
N PRO A 152 -11.20 -19.08 -19.22
CA PRO A 152 -11.15 -19.30 -20.66
C PRO A 152 -10.05 -18.50 -21.36
N GLU A 153 -9.50 -19.00 -22.48
CA GLU A 153 -8.44 -18.30 -23.24
C GLU A 153 -8.85 -16.89 -23.73
N ASP A 154 -10.15 -16.65 -23.93
CA ASP A 154 -10.72 -15.38 -24.37
C ASP A 154 -11.20 -14.49 -23.21
N PHE A 155 -10.83 -14.83 -21.97
CA PHE A 155 -11.19 -14.08 -20.79
C PHE A 155 -10.62 -12.65 -20.82
N ASP A 156 -11.50 -11.65 -20.80
CA ASP A 156 -11.14 -10.24 -20.63
C ASP A 156 -11.44 -9.78 -19.19
N PRO A 157 -10.42 -9.48 -18.35
CA PRO A 157 -10.62 -8.98 -17.00
C PRO A 157 -11.47 -7.70 -16.91
N LEU A 158 -11.60 -6.94 -18.00
CA LEU A 158 -12.43 -5.73 -18.02
C LEU A 158 -13.91 -6.02 -17.77
N ILE A 159 -14.38 -7.26 -17.94
CA ILE A 159 -15.76 -7.66 -17.62
C ILE A 159 -16.17 -7.36 -16.16
N PHE A 160 -15.21 -7.32 -15.24
CA PHE A 160 -15.49 -6.98 -13.84
C PHE A 160 -15.86 -5.50 -13.65
N LEU A 161 -15.40 -4.62 -14.53
CA LEU A 161 -15.74 -3.19 -14.48
C LEU A 161 -17.22 -2.96 -14.82
N ASP A 162 -17.78 -3.78 -15.70
CA ASP A 162 -19.18 -3.68 -16.10
C ASP A 162 -20.12 -4.23 -15.02
N LYS A 163 -19.72 -5.30 -14.32
CA LYS A 163 -20.49 -5.86 -13.19
C LYS A 163 -20.66 -4.86 -12.05
N ALA A 164 -19.62 -4.07 -11.75
CA ALA A 164 -19.66 -3.06 -10.70
C ALA A 164 -20.62 -1.89 -10.98
N ARG A 165 -21.10 -1.73 -12.22
CA ARG A 165 -22.05 -0.68 -12.63
C ARG A 165 -23.51 -1.14 -12.60
N GLY A 166 -23.77 -2.42 -12.30
CA GLY A 166 -25.11 -3.04 -12.35
C GLY A 166 -25.87 -3.07 -11.02
N GLU A 167 -25.34 -2.47 -9.96
CA GLU A 167 -26.03 -2.29 -8.67
C GLU A 167 -26.44 -0.82 -8.49
N GLU A 168 -27.46 -0.39 -9.24
CA GLU A 168 -28.30 0.78 -8.94
C GLU A 168 -29.76 0.34 -8.78
#